data_AF-A0A1Z3HQ78-F1
#
_entry.id   AF-A0A1Z3HQ78-F1
#
_cell.length_a   1.000
_cell.length_b   1.000
_cell.length_c   1.000
_cell.angle_alpha   90.00
_cell.angle_beta   90.00
_cell.angle_gamma   90.00
#
_symmetry.space_group_name_H-M   'P 1'
#
loop_
_entity.id
_entity.type
_entity.pdbx_description
1 polymer ?
#
loop_
_entity_poly.entity_id
_entity_poly.type
_entity_poly.pdbx_seq_one_letter_code
_entity_poly.pdbx_strand_id
1 'polypeptide(L)'
;MRRGIRYGLMGSSLLLGLGFTPMAAAAINGFVTHPADAAGQLTIASTPAAGDDYTRAMEIGYAATEQGDYQTALINFRRALQARPGDRYALDALANVESYIQQQRAAAARQQEIAELQVRLTRAVAAKDWACAATTVDRLITLVPPGSSDRAKLVAYRGELAGFLEARTNLDAWSTICPG
;
A
#
# COMPACT_ATOMS: atom_id res chain seq x y z
N MET A 1 2.41 44.58 -33.01
CA MET A 1 3.57 43.78 -33.52
C MET A 1 3.38 42.33 -33.10
N ARG A 2 3.19 41.42 -34.06
CA ARG A 2 2.99 39.97 -33.85
C ARG A 2 4.35 39.25 -33.95
N ARG A 3 4.65 38.35 -33.02
CA ARG A 3 5.59 37.23 -33.14
C ARG A 3 4.91 36.06 -32.40
N GLY A 4 4.62 34.88 -32.93
CA GLY A 4 5.19 34.15 -34.06
C GLY A 4 5.67 32.79 -33.53
N ILE A 5 4.75 31.92 -33.14
CA ILE A 5 5.03 30.57 -32.59
C ILE A 5 5.29 29.63 -33.78
N ARG A 6 6.44 28.95 -33.79
CA ARG A 6 6.73 27.85 -34.72
C ARG A 6 6.74 26.53 -33.95
N TYR A 7 5.77 25.68 -34.28
CA TYR A 7 5.77 24.25 -33.93
C TYR A 7 6.69 23.49 -34.89
N GLY A 8 7.59 22.69 -34.34
CA GLY A 8 8.42 21.74 -35.09
C GLY A 8 8.19 20.33 -34.57
N LEU A 9 7.35 19.58 -35.29
CA LEU A 9 7.30 18.11 -35.28
C LEU A 9 8.61 17.56 -35.85
N MET A 10 9.30 16.67 -35.12
CA MET A 10 10.10 15.52 -35.59
C MET A 10 10.33 14.66 -34.32
N GLY A 11 9.92 13.40 -34.19
CA GLY A 11 9.97 12.32 -35.16
C GLY A 11 11.36 11.68 -35.10
N SER A 12 11.55 10.64 -34.28
CA SER A 12 12.35 9.45 -34.61
C SER A 12 12.58 8.55 -33.40
N SER A 13 12.09 7.33 -33.58
CA SER A 13 12.43 6.13 -32.83
C SER A 13 13.95 5.93 -32.77
N LEU A 14 14.48 5.62 -31.59
CA LEU A 14 15.73 4.88 -31.48
C LEU A 14 15.56 3.78 -30.43
N LEU A 15 15.39 2.56 -30.94
CA LEU A 15 15.61 1.31 -30.24
C LEU A 15 17.11 1.20 -29.94
N LEU A 16 17.49 1.18 -28.67
CA LEU A 16 18.83 0.79 -28.22
C LEU A 16 18.70 -0.46 -27.36
N GLY A 17 19.26 -1.53 -27.90
CA GLY A 17 19.11 -2.90 -27.45
C GLY A 17 19.76 -3.18 -26.09
N LEU A 18 19.09 -4.06 -25.35
CA LEU A 18 19.62 -4.72 -24.17
C LEU A 18 20.64 -5.77 -24.62
N GLY A 19 21.93 -5.46 -24.45
CA GLY A 19 23.01 -6.44 -24.51
C GLY A 19 23.06 -7.23 -23.21
N PHE A 20 22.44 -8.41 -23.18
CA PHE A 20 22.57 -9.37 -22.09
C PHE A 20 23.70 -10.34 -22.46
N THR A 21 24.86 -10.19 -21.84
CA THR A 21 25.97 -11.15 -21.97
C THR A 21 25.75 -12.32 -21.01
N PRO A 22 25.86 -13.59 -21.47
CA PRO A 22 25.81 -14.73 -20.57
C PRO A 22 27.18 -14.92 -19.90
N MET A 23 27.24 -14.91 -18.57
CA MET A 23 28.43 -15.36 -17.82
C MET A 23 28.56 -16.88 -17.95
N ALA A 24 29.73 -17.30 -18.41
CA ALA A 24 30.17 -18.68 -18.51
C ALA A 24 30.22 -19.36 -17.13
N ALA A 25 29.62 -20.55 -17.05
CA ALA A 25 29.80 -21.47 -15.94
C ALA A 25 31.15 -22.19 -16.10
N ALA A 26 32.07 -21.98 -15.16
CA ALA A 26 33.29 -22.76 -15.03
C ALA A 26 33.12 -23.77 -13.90
N ALA A 27 32.98 -25.04 -14.29
CA ALA A 27 33.09 -26.18 -13.39
C ALA A 27 34.58 -26.42 -13.06
N ILE A 28 34.91 -26.50 -11.78
CA ILE A 28 36.17 -27.08 -11.31
C ILE A 28 35.86 -28.29 -10.44
N ASN A 29 36.01 -29.47 -11.03
CA ASN A 29 36.14 -30.73 -10.30
C ASN A 29 37.54 -30.78 -9.69
N GLY A 30 37.63 -30.71 -8.36
CA GLY A 30 38.85 -30.88 -7.59
C GLY A 30 38.66 -31.98 -6.55
N PHE A 31 38.87 -33.22 -7.00
CA PHE A 31 38.91 -34.43 -6.20
C PHE A 31 40.22 -34.49 -5.40
N VAL A 32 40.14 -34.59 -4.07
CA VAL A 32 41.22 -35.13 -3.21
C VAL A 32 40.58 -35.98 -2.13
N THR A 33 41.10 -37.21 -2.01
CA THR A 33 40.70 -38.33 -1.16
C THR A 33 41.12 -38.19 0.30
N HIS A 34 40.39 -38.83 1.23
CA HIS A 34 40.94 -39.56 2.38
C HIS A 34 39.95 -40.64 2.85
N PRO A 35 40.38 -41.90 3.08
CA PRO A 35 39.54 -42.95 3.65
C PRO A 35 39.78 -43.16 5.16
N ALA A 36 38.78 -43.77 5.79
CA ALA A 36 38.79 -44.44 7.10
C ALA A 36 38.95 -43.56 8.35
N ASP A 37 37.84 -43.33 9.06
CA ASP A 37 37.61 -44.05 10.32
C ASP A 37 36.14 -44.01 10.72
N ALA A 38 35.67 -45.16 11.20
CA ALA A 38 34.33 -45.43 11.66
C ALA A 38 34.16 -45.05 13.13
N ALA A 39 33.07 -44.36 13.49
CA ALA A 39 32.34 -44.55 14.74
C ALA A 39 31.06 -43.71 14.70
N GLY A 40 29.96 -44.32 15.16
CA GLY A 40 28.59 -43.86 14.93
C GLY A 40 28.29 -42.46 15.44
N GLN A 41 27.77 -41.63 14.53
CA GLN A 41 27.05 -40.44 14.92
C GLN A 41 25.63 -40.86 15.25
N LEU A 42 25.39 -41.12 16.53
CA LEU A 42 24.07 -41.13 17.13
C LEU A 42 23.36 -39.86 16.64
N THR A 43 22.37 -40.04 15.78
CA THR A 43 21.38 -39.02 15.46
C THR A 43 20.58 -38.78 16.73
N ILE A 44 21.12 -37.95 17.63
CA ILE A 44 20.31 -37.28 18.63
C ILE A 44 19.46 -36.33 17.81
N ALA A 45 18.23 -36.74 17.54
CA ALA A 45 17.19 -35.85 17.08
C ALA A 45 17.06 -34.79 18.17
N SER A 46 17.82 -33.70 18.02
CA SER A 46 17.66 -32.48 18.78
C SER A 46 16.26 -31.98 18.47
N THR A 47 15.31 -32.38 19.30
CA THR A 47 13.99 -31.75 19.31
C THR A 47 14.32 -30.30 19.68
N PRO A 48 14.05 -29.31 18.80
CA PRO A 48 14.20 -27.92 19.20
C PRO A 48 13.41 -27.77 20.48
N ALA A 49 14.07 -27.37 21.56
CA ALA A 49 13.36 -27.12 22.80
C ALA A 49 12.29 -26.07 22.47
N ALA A 50 11.07 -26.16 23.02
CA ALA A 50 10.02 -25.18 22.75
C ALA A 50 10.46 -23.72 23.03
N GLY A 51 11.57 -23.51 23.74
CA GLY A 51 12.24 -22.21 23.87
C GLY A 51 12.89 -21.69 22.59
N ASP A 52 13.44 -22.55 21.74
CA ASP A 52 14.08 -22.17 20.47
C ASP A 52 13.02 -21.81 19.42
N ASP A 53 11.95 -22.60 19.33
CA ASP A 53 10.83 -22.35 18.41
C ASP A 53 10.08 -21.06 18.76
N TYR A 54 9.84 -20.82 20.05
CA TYR A 54 9.27 -19.55 20.53
C TYR A 54 10.16 -18.37 20.16
N THR A 55 11.45 -18.42 20.49
CA THR A 55 12.38 -17.30 20.30
C THR A 55 12.49 -16.96 18.82
N ARG A 56 12.69 -17.98 17.98
CA ARG A 56 12.75 -17.80 16.53
C ARG A 56 11.47 -17.22 15.95
N ALA A 57 10.31 -17.70 16.39
CA ALA A 57 9.02 -17.20 15.94
C ALA A 57 8.81 -15.73 16.36
N MET A 58 9.22 -15.36 17.57
CA MET A 58 9.17 -13.96 18.02
C MET A 58 10.11 -13.07 17.20
N GLU A 59 11.35 -13.50 16.96
CA GLU A 59 12.33 -12.75 16.16
C GLU A 59 11.85 -12.50 14.73
N ILE A 60 11.37 -13.55 14.04
CA ILE A 60 10.81 -13.42 12.69
C ILE A 60 9.58 -12.53 12.72
N GLY A 61 8.72 -12.67 13.73
CA GLY A 61 7.51 -11.87 13.89
C GLY A 61 7.82 -10.37 13.99
N TYR A 62 8.79 -9.99 14.82
CA TYR A 62 9.21 -8.60 14.96
C TYR A 62 9.92 -8.09 13.71
N ALA A 63 10.83 -8.86 13.12
CA ALA A 63 11.51 -8.46 11.88
C ALA A 63 10.50 -8.23 10.73
N ALA A 64 9.50 -9.10 10.59
CA ALA A 64 8.43 -8.92 9.62
C ALA A 64 7.54 -7.70 9.94
N THR A 65 7.28 -7.43 11.23
CA THR A 65 6.54 -6.22 11.66
C THR A 65 7.28 -4.95 11.28
N GLU A 66 8.60 -4.90 11.49
CA GLU A 66 9.46 -3.77 11.11
C GLU A 66 9.48 -3.54 9.59
N GLN A 67 9.40 -4.62 8.80
CA GLN A 67 9.33 -4.56 7.34
C GLN A 67 7.92 -4.21 6.81
N GLY A 68 6.91 -4.15 7.68
CA GLY A 68 5.52 -3.96 7.29
C GLY A 68 4.85 -5.21 6.70
N ASP A 69 5.51 -6.37 6.76
CA ASP A 69 4.93 -7.66 6.38
C ASP A 69 4.11 -8.24 7.55
N TYR A 70 2.97 -7.61 7.78
CA TYR A 70 2.10 -7.95 8.91
C TYR A 70 1.49 -9.36 8.81
N GLN A 71 1.39 -9.94 7.60
CA GLN A 71 0.88 -11.31 7.44
C GLN A 71 1.91 -12.34 7.91
N THR A 72 3.18 -12.18 7.49
CA THR A 72 4.27 -13.02 7.99
C THR A 72 4.43 -12.85 9.49
N ALA A 73 4.33 -11.62 10.01
CA ALA A 73 4.40 -11.37 11.44
C ALA A 73 3.27 -12.06 12.22
N LEU A 74 2.01 -11.96 11.75
CA LEU A 74 0.85 -12.62 12.34
C LEU A 74 1.02 -14.13 12.44
N ILE A 75 1.52 -14.77 11.38
CA ILE A 75 1.77 -16.21 11.35
C ILE A 75 2.80 -16.60 12.42
N ASN A 76 3.90 -15.84 12.54
CA ASN A 76 4.97 -16.18 13.46
C ASN A 76 4.62 -15.87 14.93
N PHE A 77 3.89 -14.79 15.24
CA PHE A 77 3.39 -14.58 16.61
C PHE A 77 2.39 -15.67 17.02
N ARG A 78 1.57 -16.18 16.10
CA ARG A 78 0.73 -17.37 16.39
C ARG A 78 1.54 -18.62 16.65
N ARG A 79 2.64 -18.85 15.93
CA ARG A 79 3.57 -19.96 16.20
C ARG A 79 4.23 -19.81 17.57
N ALA A 80 4.62 -18.59 17.95
CA ALA A 80 5.16 -18.33 19.29
C ALA A 80 4.15 -18.69 20.39
N LEU A 81 2.86 -18.37 20.20
CA LEU A 81 1.79 -18.77 21.13
C LEU A 81 1.50 -20.27 21.12
N GLN A 82 1.71 -20.97 20.01
CA GLN A 82 1.62 -22.44 19.97
C GLN A 82 2.76 -23.08 20.77
N ALA A 83 3.98 -22.53 20.67
CA ALA A 83 5.13 -22.98 21.44
C ALA A 83 5.02 -22.65 22.94
N ARG A 84 4.43 -21.49 23.28
CA ARG A 84 4.16 -21.05 24.66
C ARG A 84 2.75 -20.50 24.81
N PRO A 85 1.76 -21.36 25.08
CA PRO A 85 0.39 -20.94 25.30
C PRO A 85 0.28 -19.96 26.47
N GLY A 86 -0.40 -18.84 26.26
CA GLY A 86 -0.62 -17.82 27.30
C GLY A 86 0.58 -16.89 27.57
N ASP A 87 1.64 -16.96 26.76
CA ASP A 87 2.74 -16.00 26.85
C ASP A 87 2.25 -14.57 26.55
N ARG A 88 2.44 -13.67 27.51
CA ARG A 88 1.93 -12.29 27.42
C ARG A 88 2.61 -11.50 26.32
N TYR A 89 3.90 -11.69 26.09
CA TYR A 89 4.63 -10.94 25.07
C TYR A 89 4.16 -11.32 23.67
N ALA A 90 3.93 -12.61 23.42
CA ALA A 90 3.40 -13.07 22.15
C ALA A 90 1.93 -12.65 21.93
N LEU A 91 1.11 -12.60 22.98
CA LEU A 91 -0.25 -12.07 22.91
C LEU A 91 -0.26 -10.57 22.57
N ASP A 92 0.58 -9.76 23.22
CA ASP A 92 0.68 -8.33 22.98
C ASP A 92 1.19 -8.06 21.55
N ALA A 93 2.19 -8.82 21.09
CA ALA A 93 2.70 -8.73 19.72
C ALA A 93 1.64 -9.09 18.67
N LEU A 94 0.84 -10.13 18.93
CA LEU A 94 -0.27 -10.50 18.07
C LEU A 94 -1.33 -9.38 17.98
N ALA A 95 -1.73 -8.82 19.12
CA ALA A 95 -2.71 -7.73 19.18
C ALA A 95 -2.21 -6.48 18.42
N ASN A 96 -0.93 -6.14 18.55
CA ASN A 96 -0.32 -5.03 17.82
C ASN A 96 -0.39 -5.26 16.30
N VAL A 97 0.01 -6.44 15.83
CA VAL A 97 0.01 -6.72 14.39
C VAL A 97 -1.39 -6.79 13.80
N GLU A 98 -2.36 -7.31 14.56
CA GLU A 98 -3.76 -7.30 14.16
C GLU A 98 -4.28 -5.87 14.02
N SER A 99 -3.92 -4.96 14.95
CA SER A 99 -4.22 -3.54 14.83
C SER A 99 -3.63 -2.92 13.56
N TYR A 100 -2.37 -3.21 13.22
CA TYR A 100 -1.75 -2.71 11.99
C TYR A 100 -2.45 -3.23 10.72
N ILE A 101 -2.84 -4.49 10.69
CA ILE A 101 -3.61 -5.06 9.57
C ILE A 101 -4.95 -4.33 9.41
N GLN A 102 -5.67 -4.06 10.50
CA GLN A 102 -6.93 -3.34 10.42
C GLN A 102 -6.74 -1.89 9.95
N GLN A 103 -5.71 -1.21 10.43
CA GLN A 103 -5.37 0.15 10.00
C GLN A 103 -5.04 0.19 8.49
N GLN A 104 -4.26 -0.77 8.00
CA GLN A 104 -3.94 -0.88 6.57
C GLN A 104 -5.19 -1.11 5.72
N ARG A 105 -6.09 -2.01 6.15
CA ARG A 105 -7.36 -2.26 5.46
C ARG A 105 -8.25 -1.02 5.43
N ALA A 106 -8.38 -0.32 6.56
CA ALA A 106 -9.15 0.91 6.65
C ALA A 106 -8.55 2.04 5.79
N ALA A 107 -7.21 2.12 5.69
CA ALA A 107 -6.54 3.05 4.79
C ALA A 107 -6.83 2.72 3.32
N ALA A 108 -6.74 1.45 2.93
CA ALA A 108 -7.05 1.01 1.57
C ALA A 108 -8.51 1.27 1.19
N ALA A 109 -9.46 0.97 2.08
CA ALA A 109 -10.88 1.27 1.86
C ALA A 109 -11.14 2.78 1.70
N ARG A 110 -10.52 3.62 2.54
CA ARG A 110 -10.61 5.08 2.40
C ARG A 110 -10.03 5.57 1.07
N GLN A 111 -8.92 5.01 0.62
CA GLN A 111 -8.32 5.36 -0.67
C GLN A 111 -9.22 5.00 -1.84
N GLN A 112 -9.88 3.84 -1.79
CA GLN A 112 -10.87 3.45 -2.79
C GLN A 112 -12.04 4.43 -2.86
N GLU A 113 -12.60 4.80 -1.70
CA GLU A 113 -13.69 5.77 -1.61
C GLU A 113 -13.28 7.14 -2.19
N ILE A 114 -12.08 7.62 -1.85
CA ILE A 114 -11.54 8.88 -2.41
C ILE A 114 -11.44 8.79 -3.94
N ALA A 115 -10.95 7.68 -4.49
CA ALA A 115 -10.82 7.51 -5.94
C ALA A 115 -12.19 7.52 -6.65
N GLU A 116 -13.19 6.87 -6.07
CA GLU A 116 -14.57 6.89 -6.59
C GLU A 116 -15.17 8.29 -6.57
N LEU A 117 -14.96 9.03 -5.48
CA LEU A 117 -15.42 10.42 -5.36
C LEU A 117 -14.72 11.34 -6.34
N GLN A 118 -13.44 11.15 -6.63
CA GLN A 118 -12.73 11.94 -7.65
C GLN A 118 -13.32 11.74 -9.05
N VAL A 119 -13.70 10.50 -9.40
CA VAL A 119 -14.39 10.21 -10.66
C VAL A 119 -15.78 10.85 -10.68
N ARG A 120 -16.54 10.75 -9.58
CA ARG A 120 -17.85 11.39 -9.43
C ARG A 120 -17.76 12.91 -9.61
N LEU A 121 -16.80 13.54 -8.94
CA LEU A 121 -16.55 14.98 -9.01
C LEU A 121 -16.27 15.41 -10.45
N THR A 122 -15.42 14.67 -11.15
CA THR A 122 -15.06 14.97 -12.54
C THR A 122 -16.28 14.90 -13.47
N ARG A 123 -17.14 13.87 -13.31
CA ARG A 123 -18.39 13.78 -14.09
C ARG A 123 -19.37 14.89 -13.75
N ALA A 124 -19.56 15.21 -12.47
CA ALA A 124 -20.45 16.26 -12.03
C ALA A 124 -20.03 17.63 -12.59
N VAL A 125 -18.74 17.96 -12.50
CA VAL A 125 -18.18 19.21 -13.05
C VAL A 125 -18.34 19.26 -14.58
N ALA A 126 -18.08 18.16 -15.29
CA ALA A 126 -18.25 18.11 -16.74
C ALA A 126 -19.73 18.28 -17.16
N ALA A 127 -20.66 17.75 -16.36
CA ALA A 127 -22.10 17.91 -16.54
C ALA A 127 -22.62 19.29 -16.08
N LYS A 128 -21.76 20.12 -15.47
CA LYS A 128 -22.13 21.39 -14.80
C LYS A 128 -23.15 21.19 -13.67
N ASP A 129 -23.15 20.01 -13.08
CA ASP A 129 -23.94 19.68 -11.91
C ASP A 129 -23.19 20.18 -10.66
N TRP A 130 -23.34 21.47 -10.38
CA TRP A 130 -22.64 22.13 -9.28
C TRP A 130 -23.10 21.64 -7.92
N ALA A 131 -24.38 21.28 -7.78
CA ALA A 131 -24.91 20.68 -6.56
C ALA A 131 -24.20 19.35 -6.27
N CYS A 132 -23.96 18.54 -7.31
CA CYS A 132 -23.26 17.28 -7.12
C CYS A 132 -21.75 17.35 -6.99
N ALA A 133 -21.13 18.31 -7.67
CA ALA A 133 -19.72 18.61 -7.41
C ALA A 133 -19.53 19.04 -5.94
N ALA A 134 -20.40 19.92 -5.44
CA ALA A 134 -20.37 20.44 -4.08
C ALA A 134 -20.45 19.33 -3.01
N THR A 135 -21.47 18.48 -3.07
CA THR A 135 -21.64 17.38 -2.10
C THR A 135 -20.52 16.35 -2.18
N THR A 136 -20.01 16.07 -3.38
CA THR A 136 -18.87 15.18 -3.57
C THR A 136 -17.59 15.75 -2.92
N VAL A 137 -17.36 17.05 -3.07
CA VAL A 137 -16.24 17.75 -2.40
C VAL A 137 -16.42 17.75 -0.88
N ASP A 138 -17.64 17.95 -0.37
CA ASP A 138 -17.91 17.86 1.08
C ASP A 138 -17.51 16.49 1.63
N ARG A 139 -17.86 15.41 0.92
CA ARG A 139 -17.42 14.06 1.31
C ARG A 139 -15.90 13.91 1.27
N LEU A 140 -15.24 14.36 0.20
CA LEU A 140 -13.78 14.35 0.10
C LEU A 140 -13.11 15.09 1.27
N ILE A 141 -13.63 16.25 1.69
CA ILE A 141 -13.11 17.01 2.83
C ILE A 141 -13.17 16.17 4.12
N THR A 142 -14.20 15.34 4.33
CA THR A 142 -14.29 14.48 5.52
C THR A 142 -13.26 13.35 5.53
N LEU A 143 -12.85 12.86 4.34
CA LEU A 143 -11.91 11.75 4.20
C LEU A 143 -10.45 12.20 4.21
N VAL A 144 -10.17 13.42 3.72
CA VAL A 144 -8.81 13.96 3.64
C VAL A 144 -8.37 14.50 5.02
N PRO A 145 -7.15 14.15 5.51
CA PRO A 145 -6.69 14.54 6.84
C PRO A 145 -6.76 16.06 7.11
N PRO A 146 -7.21 16.47 8.32
CA PRO A 146 -7.22 17.87 8.71
C PRO A 146 -5.80 18.47 8.69
N GLY A 147 -5.70 19.76 8.33
CA GLY A 147 -4.43 20.48 8.24
C GLY A 147 -3.57 20.18 7.00
N SER A 148 -3.96 19.21 6.17
CA SER A 148 -3.26 18.92 4.91
C SER A 148 -3.52 19.99 3.84
N SER A 149 -2.53 20.21 2.96
CA SER A 149 -2.68 21.11 1.80
C SER A 149 -3.82 20.67 0.87
N ASP A 150 -4.01 19.37 0.68
CA ASP A 150 -5.07 18.86 -0.20
C ASP A 150 -6.46 19.12 0.36
N ARG A 151 -6.65 19.03 1.68
CA ARG A 151 -7.91 19.45 2.31
C ARG A 151 -8.13 20.95 2.14
N ALA A 152 -7.10 21.78 2.30
CA ALA A 152 -7.22 23.22 2.10
C ALA A 152 -7.64 23.57 0.66
N LYS A 153 -7.08 22.89 -0.35
CA LYS A 153 -7.50 23.03 -1.76
C LYS A 153 -8.95 22.64 -1.97
N LEU A 154 -9.40 21.52 -1.38
CA LEU A 154 -10.80 21.09 -1.46
C LEU A 154 -11.75 22.09 -0.81
N VAL A 155 -11.39 22.65 0.34
CA VAL A 155 -12.18 23.70 1.01
C VAL A 155 -12.26 24.97 0.16
N ALA A 156 -11.15 25.42 -0.43
CA ALA A 156 -11.14 26.56 -1.35
C ALA A 156 -12.03 26.29 -2.58
N TYR A 157 -11.86 25.12 -3.20
CA TYR A 157 -12.65 24.69 -4.35
C TYR A 157 -14.14 24.59 -4.02
N ARG A 158 -14.49 24.15 -2.81
CA ARG A 158 -15.87 24.13 -2.33
C ARG A 158 -16.51 25.52 -2.29
N GLY A 159 -15.73 26.54 -1.91
CA GLY A 159 -16.17 27.93 -1.93
C GLY A 159 -16.41 28.46 -3.34
N GLU A 160 -15.54 28.12 -4.29
CA GLU A 160 -15.75 28.44 -5.72
C GLU A 160 -17.03 27.81 -6.26
N LEU A 161 -17.29 26.54 -5.91
CA LEU A 161 -18.54 25.84 -6.25
C LEU A 161 -19.79 26.52 -5.67
N ALA A 162 -19.71 27.07 -4.46
CA ALA A 162 -20.82 27.82 -3.87
C ALA A 162 -21.13 29.11 -4.65
N GLY A 163 -20.09 29.79 -5.17
CA GLY A 163 -20.28 30.94 -6.06
C GLY A 163 -21.08 30.60 -7.33
N PHE A 164 -20.87 29.41 -7.91
CA PHE A 164 -21.67 28.95 -9.06
C PHE A 164 -23.13 28.62 -8.69
N LEU A 165 -23.39 28.19 -7.45
CA LEU A 165 -24.74 27.92 -6.95
C LEU A 165 -25.52 29.23 -6.70
N GLU A 166 -24.85 30.25 -6.16
CA GLU A 166 -25.46 31.55 -5.85
C GLU A 166 -25.67 32.42 -7.11
N ALA A 167 -24.88 32.19 -8.17
CA ALA A 167 -24.78 33.11 -9.31
C ALA A 167 -25.92 33.10 -10.35
N ARG A 168 -26.94 32.23 -10.35
CA ARG A 168 -28.17 32.40 -11.21
C ARG A 168 -29.18 31.25 -11.12
N THR A 169 -30.43 31.59 -10.77
CA THR A 169 -31.70 31.47 -11.55
C THR A 169 -32.00 30.28 -12.48
N ASN A 170 -31.22 29.20 -12.54
CA ASN A 170 -31.57 27.98 -13.28
C ASN A 170 -31.76 26.82 -12.31
N LEU A 171 -33.02 26.59 -11.92
CA LEU A 171 -33.46 25.44 -11.12
C LEU A 171 -33.08 24.10 -11.80
N ASP A 172 -32.89 24.09 -13.12
CA ASP A 172 -32.48 22.92 -13.90
C ASP A 172 -31.04 22.46 -13.62
N ALA A 173 -30.19 23.36 -13.09
CA ALA A 173 -28.84 23.03 -12.63
C ALA A 173 -28.83 22.45 -11.21
N TRP A 174 -29.98 22.41 -10.54
CA TRP A 174 -30.17 21.66 -9.31
C TRP A 174 -30.58 20.26 -9.72
N SER A 175 -29.60 19.41 -10.06
CA SER A 175 -29.89 17.98 -10.12
C SER A 175 -30.38 17.59 -8.72
N THR A 176 -31.64 17.18 -8.66
CA THR A 176 -32.37 17.12 -7.39
C THR A 176 -31.87 15.98 -6.51
N ILE A 177 -31.00 15.12 -7.02
CA ILE A 177 -30.47 13.96 -6.30
C ILE A 177 -29.05 13.67 -6.82
N CYS A 178 -28.04 13.91 -5.99
CA CYS A 178 -26.79 13.17 -6.12
C CYS A 178 -27.05 11.74 -5.72
N PRO A 179 -26.97 10.76 -6.64
CA PRO A 179 -27.01 9.37 -6.22
C PRO A 179 -25.83 9.13 -5.28
N GLY A 180 -26.14 8.58 -4.10
CA GLY A 180 -25.20 8.23 -3.04
C GLY A 180 -24.12 7.28 -3.54
#